data_AF-A0A4Q6BL20-F1
#
_entry.id   AF-A0A4Q6BL20-F1
#
_cell.length_a   1.000
_cell.length_b   1.000
_cell.length_c   1.000
_cell.angle_alpha   90.00
_cell.angle_beta   90.00
_cell.angle_gamma   90.00
#
_symmetry.space_group_name_H-M   'P 1'
#
loop_
_entity.id
_entity.type
_entity.pdbx_description
1 polymer ?
#
loop_
_entity_poly.entity_id
_entity_poly.type
_entity_poly.pdbx_seq_one_letter_code
_entity_poly.pdbx_strand_id
1 'polypeptide(L)'
;VEDFFVAAGPIAGIHPSPVRGKEHVYRVGKIPKTLSTIAEKLEPRFGRMGREYQRVVFDKRLLGDDATHEWVTPGHPLFEAIRSDVTDRVGGDLRRGAVLWDLHTKNPYRLDVFAASIKDGRGNTLHKKLFVVRTDLDGSFTLRQPTVFLDIMVADKNARAPVTPPLPDKTAVEVYLVEQALKHFLTEVSDQRANENRVVREHIEISLQELINRQQLVLADLLNRRVAGENIPGLEGNISQAEAHVDELNARLDRRRQELDMERHCTIGDVHHLGRAWVLPHPDRQAPNIAPMVRDAEIEKIAVRIATEHEQARGWFVESVETENRGYDLLSRKPHPTEPGVFIAARFIEVKGRAAVGEVSLTANEYRTAQRLGDDYWLYVVFDCAASPDLKLIQDPAQLGWVAVVKVEHYHVTAQKILEAAGE
;
A
#
# COMPACT_ATOMS: atom_id res chain seq x y z
N VAL A 1 10.53 -3.31 -0.85
CA VAL A 1 11.54 -2.23 -0.65
C VAL A 1 12.81 -2.60 -1.38
N GLU A 2 13.37 -3.78 -1.09
CA GLU A 2 14.49 -4.38 -1.79
C GLU A 2 14.33 -4.38 -3.31
N ASP A 3 13.26 -4.99 -3.84
CA ASP A 3 13.00 -5.05 -5.28
C ASP A 3 13.05 -3.67 -5.95
N PHE A 4 12.37 -2.69 -5.34
CA PHE A 4 12.40 -1.31 -5.81
C PHE A 4 13.84 -0.76 -5.81
N PHE A 5 14.57 -0.92 -4.71
CA PHE A 5 15.92 -0.36 -4.58
C PHE A 5 16.89 -0.97 -5.60
N VAL A 6 16.82 -2.29 -5.80
CA VAL A 6 17.67 -3.01 -6.76
C VAL A 6 17.34 -2.62 -8.20
N ALA A 7 16.05 -2.46 -8.54
CA ALA A 7 15.62 -2.05 -9.88
C ALA A 7 15.86 -0.55 -10.15
N ALA A 8 15.63 0.30 -9.16
CA ALA A 8 15.70 1.76 -9.27
C ALA A 8 17.14 2.28 -9.16
N GLY A 9 18.00 1.60 -8.40
CA GLY A 9 19.40 1.98 -8.21
C GLY A 9 20.10 2.30 -9.54
N PRO A 10 20.09 1.39 -10.54
CA PRO A 10 20.78 1.61 -11.81
C PRO A 10 20.29 2.85 -12.57
N ILE A 11 19.00 3.19 -12.45
CA ILE A 11 18.42 4.40 -13.05
C ILE A 11 18.99 5.66 -12.37
N ALA A 12 19.25 5.57 -11.07
CA ALA A 12 19.86 6.62 -10.25
C ALA A 12 21.41 6.60 -10.25
N GLY A 13 22.03 5.72 -11.03
CA GLY A 13 23.50 5.59 -11.11
C GLY A 13 24.13 4.86 -9.93
N ILE A 14 23.37 4.06 -9.19
CA ILE A 14 23.85 3.14 -8.15
C ILE A 14 23.65 1.70 -8.64
N HIS A 15 24.61 0.81 -8.42
CA HIS A 15 24.49 -0.59 -8.85
C HIS A 15 24.63 -1.52 -7.66
N PRO A 16 23.55 -1.79 -6.90
CA PRO A 16 23.58 -2.70 -5.77
C PRO A 16 24.01 -4.09 -6.26
N SER A 17 25.09 -4.61 -5.71
CA SER A 17 25.66 -5.90 -6.11
C SER A 17 25.49 -6.94 -4.98
N PRO A 18 24.86 -8.10 -5.24
CA PRO A 18 24.69 -9.13 -4.21
C PRO A 18 26.04 -9.57 -3.62
N VAL A 19 26.08 -9.75 -2.31
CA VAL A 19 27.27 -10.28 -1.62
C VAL A 19 27.28 -11.80 -1.74
N ARG A 20 28.36 -12.35 -2.30
CA ARG A 20 28.50 -13.80 -2.50
C ARG A 20 28.32 -14.55 -1.18
N GLY A 21 27.40 -15.51 -1.17
CA GLY A 21 27.09 -16.35 -0.01
C GLY A 21 26.23 -15.67 1.06
N LYS A 22 25.71 -14.47 0.81
CA LYS A 22 24.76 -13.78 1.68
C LYS A 22 23.56 -13.30 0.85
N GLU A 23 22.46 -14.03 0.94
CA GLU A 23 21.21 -13.61 0.31
C GLU A 23 20.72 -12.30 0.94
N HIS A 24 20.05 -11.46 0.14
CA HIS A 24 19.47 -10.17 0.57
C HIS A 24 20.47 -9.13 1.14
N VAL A 25 21.78 -9.34 0.94
CA VAL A 25 22.83 -8.38 1.31
C VAL A 25 23.48 -7.80 0.05
N TYR A 26 23.52 -6.47 -0.05
CA TYR A 26 24.03 -5.78 -1.25
C TYR A 26 25.17 -4.85 -0.92
N ARG A 27 26.21 -4.83 -1.77
CA ARG A 27 27.24 -3.80 -1.78
C ARG A 27 26.83 -2.63 -2.68
N VAL A 28 26.90 -1.42 -2.14
CA VAL A 28 26.53 -0.17 -2.84
C VAL A 28 27.77 0.65 -3.20
N GLY A 29 28.65 0.91 -2.22
CA GLY A 29 29.87 1.71 -2.41
C GLY A 29 29.62 3.22 -2.32
N LYS A 30 30.39 3.99 -3.08
CA LYS A 30 30.35 5.46 -3.07
C LYS A 30 29.09 5.99 -3.75
N ILE A 31 28.52 7.06 -3.20
CA ILE A 31 27.31 7.67 -3.74
C ILE A 31 27.65 8.73 -4.80
N PRO A 32 26.99 8.70 -5.99
CA PRO A 32 27.14 9.73 -7.01
C PRO A 32 26.79 11.13 -6.52
N LYS A 33 27.51 12.14 -7.02
CA LYS A 33 27.31 13.56 -6.65
C LYS A 33 25.89 14.05 -6.95
N THR A 34 25.25 13.53 -8.00
CA THR A 34 23.84 13.85 -8.34
C THR A 34 22.88 13.52 -7.20
N LEU A 35 23.06 12.37 -6.56
CA LEU A 35 22.25 11.96 -5.42
C LEU A 35 22.59 12.73 -4.15
N SER A 36 23.85 13.17 -3.98
CA SER A 36 24.22 14.06 -2.86
C SER A 36 23.44 15.37 -2.88
N THR A 37 23.31 16.02 -4.04
CA THR A 37 22.53 17.27 -4.18
C THR A 37 21.05 17.07 -3.87
N ILE A 38 20.49 15.92 -4.23
CA ILE A 38 19.10 15.59 -3.93
C ILE A 38 18.93 15.33 -2.42
N ALA A 39 19.85 14.58 -1.83
CA ALA A 39 19.85 14.29 -0.40
C ALA A 39 19.97 15.55 0.47
N GLU A 40 20.79 16.54 0.07
CA GLU A 40 20.91 17.82 0.79
C GLU A 40 19.57 18.56 0.88
N LYS A 41 18.76 18.52 -0.19
CA LYS A 41 17.40 19.10 -0.17
C LYS A 41 16.42 18.32 0.71
N LEU A 42 16.67 17.03 0.89
CA LEU A 42 15.84 16.09 1.63
C LEU A 42 16.25 15.92 3.10
N GLU A 43 17.43 16.40 3.47
CA GLU A 43 18.04 16.27 4.80
C GLU A 43 17.14 16.75 5.95
N PRO A 44 16.39 17.88 5.85
CA PRO A 44 15.50 18.32 6.93
C PRO A 44 14.42 17.30 7.31
N ARG A 45 14.05 16.40 6.38
CA ARG A 45 12.97 15.42 6.57
C ARG A 45 13.49 14.01 6.85
N PHE A 46 14.57 13.62 6.19
CA PHE A 46 15.05 12.23 6.20
C PHE A 46 16.42 12.06 6.85
N GLY A 47 17.07 13.17 7.23
CA GLY A 47 18.40 13.17 7.81
C GLY A 47 19.51 13.13 6.77
N ARG A 48 20.75 13.17 7.26
CA ARG A 48 21.94 13.31 6.43
C ARG A 48 22.29 11.99 5.74
N MET A 49 22.52 12.03 4.44
CA MET A 49 22.96 10.87 3.68
C MET A 49 24.48 10.64 3.79
N GLY A 50 24.88 9.39 3.99
CA GLY A 50 26.28 8.95 3.91
C GLY A 50 26.90 9.17 2.52
N ARG A 51 28.22 9.38 2.49
CA ARG A 51 28.99 9.50 1.24
C ARG A 51 29.24 8.15 0.57
N GLU A 52 29.18 7.09 1.35
CA GLU A 52 29.32 5.71 0.91
C GLU A 52 28.51 4.79 1.83
N TYR A 53 28.08 3.66 1.27
CA TYR A 53 27.41 2.59 1.99
C TYR A 53 28.07 1.27 1.61
N GLN A 54 28.76 0.64 2.56
CA GLN A 54 29.53 -0.57 2.26
C GLN A 54 28.61 -1.75 1.97
N ARG A 55 27.67 -2.03 2.88
CA ARG A 55 26.67 -3.09 2.73
C ARG A 55 25.32 -2.59 3.20
N VAL A 56 24.28 -2.86 2.43
CA VAL A 56 22.89 -2.52 2.75
C VAL A 56 22.06 -3.79 2.83
N VAL A 57 21.07 -3.78 3.71
CA VAL A 57 20.08 -4.83 3.91
C VAL A 57 18.68 -4.21 4.01
N PHE A 58 17.66 -5.00 3.71
CA PHE A 58 16.26 -4.55 3.77
C PHE A 58 15.45 -5.28 4.85
N ASP A 59 15.98 -6.39 5.36
CA ASP A 59 15.43 -7.13 6.48
C ASP A 59 16.21 -6.83 7.76
N LYS A 60 15.50 -6.38 8.80
CA LYS A 60 16.07 -6.08 10.11
C LYS A 60 16.76 -7.29 10.73
N ARG A 61 16.31 -8.52 10.43
CA ARG A 61 16.88 -9.75 10.99
C ARG A 61 18.36 -9.93 10.64
N LEU A 62 18.79 -9.44 9.48
CA LEU A 62 20.17 -9.52 8.99
C LEU A 62 21.15 -8.61 9.75
N LEU A 63 20.65 -7.69 10.60
CA LEU A 63 21.48 -6.93 11.51
C LEU A 63 22.03 -7.78 12.66
N GLY A 64 21.36 -8.89 12.99
CA GLY A 64 21.86 -9.85 13.98
C GLY A 64 23.13 -10.57 13.52
N ASP A 65 23.27 -10.80 12.22
CA ASP A 65 24.42 -11.48 11.62
C ASP A 65 25.64 -10.56 11.53
N ASP A 66 25.42 -9.27 11.29
CA ASP A 66 26.48 -8.25 11.19
C ASP A 66 25.86 -6.86 11.39
N ALA A 67 26.17 -6.23 12.52
CA ALA A 67 25.66 -4.93 12.92
C ALA A 67 26.23 -3.76 12.08
N THR A 68 27.19 -4.01 11.19
CA THR A 68 27.73 -3.00 10.27
C THR A 68 26.91 -2.83 8.99
N HIS A 69 25.89 -3.68 8.78
CA HIS A 69 24.93 -3.50 7.70
C HIS A 69 24.10 -2.24 7.89
N GLU A 70 23.93 -1.47 6.81
CA GLU A 70 22.96 -0.38 6.79
C GLU A 70 21.56 -0.94 6.52
N TRP A 71 20.62 -0.71 7.43
CA TRP A 71 19.23 -1.13 7.24
C TRP A 71 18.46 -0.07 6.46
N VAL A 72 18.32 -0.28 5.16
CA VAL A 72 17.68 0.66 4.25
C VAL A 72 16.17 0.42 4.23
N THR A 73 15.41 1.41 4.67
CA THR A 73 13.94 1.40 4.72
C THR A 73 13.37 2.64 4.02
N PRO A 74 12.05 2.70 3.74
CA PRO A 74 11.39 3.97 3.50
C PRO A 74 11.71 4.97 4.63
N GLY A 75 12.02 6.21 4.26
CA GLY A 75 12.52 7.24 5.19
C GLY A 75 14.03 7.27 5.39
N HIS A 76 14.78 6.23 4.98
CA HIS A 76 16.24 6.27 5.02
C HIS A 76 16.79 7.24 3.95
N PRO A 77 17.79 8.11 4.25
CA PRO A 77 18.29 9.12 3.31
C PRO A 77 18.67 8.57 1.92
N LEU A 78 19.36 7.42 1.87
CA LEU A 78 19.74 6.77 0.62
C LEU A 78 18.51 6.33 -0.20
N PHE A 79 17.52 5.74 0.46
CA PHE A 79 16.31 5.26 -0.20
C PHE A 79 15.52 6.43 -0.78
N GLU A 80 15.34 7.49 0.02
CA GLU A 80 14.56 8.67 -0.39
C GLU A 80 15.24 9.47 -1.50
N ALA A 81 16.57 9.55 -1.50
CA ALA A 81 17.33 10.18 -2.58
C ALA A 81 17.16 9.42 -3.91
N ILE A 82 17.30 8.08 -3.90
CA ILE A 82 17.07 7.25 -5.09
C ILE A 82 15.62 7.37 -5.54
N ARG A 83 14.66 7.27 -4.62
CA ARG A 83 13.23 7.39 -4.92
C ARG A 83 12.93 8.73 -5.60
N SER A 84 13.46 9.83 -5.08
CA SER A 84 13.26 11.17 -5.65
C SER A 84 13.89 11.30 -7.04
N ASP A 85 15.15 10.89 -7.20
CA ASP A 85 15.88 10.99 -8.48
C ASP A 85 15.20 10.16 -9.57
N VAL A 86 14.82 8.92 -9.27
CA VAL A 86 14.13 8.05 -10.23
C VAL A 86 12.76 8.61 -10.61
N THR A 87 11.99 9.12 -9.65
CA THR A 87 10.69 9.75 -9.93
C THR A 87 10.84 10.89 -10.94
N ASP A 88 11.86 11.73 -10.78
CA ASP A 88 12.10 12.86 -11.68
C ASP A 88 12.52 12.40 -13.09
N ARG A 89 13.39 11.38 -13.18
CA ARG A 89 13.88 10.84 -14.45
C ARG A 89 12.78 10.19 -15.29
N VAL A 90 11.95 9.35 -14.65
CA VAL A 90 10.94 8.55 -15.35
C VAL A 90 9.62 9.29 -15.53
N GLY A 91 9.42 10.43 -14.88
CA GLY A 91 8.17 11.19 -14.95
C GLY A 91 7.78 11.60 -16.37
N GLY A 92 8.77 11.90 -17.23
CA GLY A 92 8.53 12.17 -18.64
C GLY A 92 8.01 10.94 -19.39
N ASP A 93 8.51 9.76 -19.06
CA ASP A 93 8.14 8.50 -19.70
C ASP A 93 6.73 8.06 -19.28
N LEU A 94 6.40 8.21 -17.98
CA LEU A 94 5.05 7.96 -17.47
C LEU A 94 3.98 8.80 -18.18
N ARG A 95 4.29 10.08 -18.46
CA ARG A 95 3.37 10.98 -19.19
C ARG A 95 3.23 10.64 -20.67
N ARG A 96 4.30 10.17 -21.34
CA ARG A 96 4.22 9.71 -22.73
C ARG A 96 3.40 8.43 -22.84
N GLY A 97 3.47 7.60 -21.80
CA GLY A 97 2.74 6.35 -21.69
C GLY A 97 3.48 5.15 -22.28
N ALA A 98 2.87 3.98 -22.12
CA ALA A 98 3.44 2.70 -22.52
C ALA A 98 2.40 1.79 -23.18
N VAL A 99 2.88 0.76 -23.89
CA VAL A 99 2.08 -0.38 -24.32
C VAL A 99 2.53 -1.59 -23.49
N LEU A 100 1.57 -2.34 -22.97
CA LEU A 100 1.76 -3.48 -22.09
C LEU A 100 0.96 -4.68 -22.61
N TRP A 101 1.36 -5.90 -22.24
CA TRP A 101 0.66 -7.13 -22.57
C TRP A 101 -0.04 -7.73 -21.35
N ASP A 102 -1.24 -8.23 -21.56
CA ASP A 102 -2.02 -8.98 -20.58
C ASP A 102 -2.37 -10.35 -21.17
N LEU A 103 -2.01 -11.40 -20.45
CA LEU A 103 -2.19 -12.78 -20.90
C LEU A 103 -3.67 -13.21 -20.91
N HIS A 104 -4.48 -12.60 -20.05
CA HIS A 104 -5.84 -13.02 -19.75
C HIS A 104 -6.87 -12.22 -20.56
N THR A 105 -6.59 -10.95 -20.87
CA THR A 105 -7.54 -10.13 -21.63
C THR A 105 -7.67 -10.54 -23.10
N LYS A 106 -8.90 -10.57 -23.63
CA LYS A 106 -9.21 -10.74 -25.07
C LYS A 106 -9.24 -9.43 -25.84
N ASN A 107 -9.52 -8.33 -25.16
CA ASN A 107 -9.67 -7.02 -25.78
C ASN A 107 -8.65 -6.03 -25.20
N PRO A 108 -8.14 -5.10 -26.00
CA PRO A 108 -7.39 -3.95 -25.51
C PRO A 108 -8.16 -3.16 -24.44
N TYR A 109 -7.43 -2.57 -23.51
CA TYR A 109 -7.98 -1.58 -22.58
C TYR A 109 -6.93 -0.54 -22.21
N ARG A 110 -7.39 0.61 -21.70
CA ARG A 110 -6.54 1.71 -21.28
C ARG A 110 -6.50 1.80 -19.77
N LEU A 111 -5.32 2.04 -19.20
CA LEU A 111 -5.13 2.33 -17.78
C LEU A 111 -4.71 3.79 -17.62
N ASP A 112 -5.41 4.52 -16.77
CA ASP A 112 -5.06 5.86 -16.34
C ASP A 112 -4.69 5.83 -14.85
N VAL A 113 -3.48 6.31 -14.52
CA VAL A 113 -2.93 6.27 -13.16
C VAL A 113 -2.98 7.65 -12.54
N PHE A 114 -3.55 7.74 -11.34
CA PHE A 114 -3.66 8.96 -10.57
C PHE A 114 -3.01 8.80 -9.20
N ALA A 115 -2.42 9.89 -8.68
CA ALA A 115 -2.14 10.03 -7.26
C ALA A 115 -3.10 11.07 -6.69
N ALA A 116 -3.88 10.68 -5.68
CA ALA A 116 -4.77 11.60 -4.98
C ALA A 116 -4.47 11.64 -3.48
N SER A 117 -4.64 12.82 -2.88
CA SER A 117 -4.44 13.05 -1.44
C SER A 117 -5.71 13.53 -0.75
N ILE A 118 -5.89 13.16 0.52
CA ILE A 118 -6.80 13.85 1.43
C ILE A 118 -5.98 14.81 2.28
N LYS A 119 -6.45 16.05 2.41
CA LYS A 119 -5.81 17.10 3.21
C LYS A 119 -6.72 17.54 4.35
N ASP A 120 -6.12 17.97 5.46
CA ASP A 120 -6.85 18.62 6.56
C ASP A 120 -7.05 20.12 6.29
N GLY A 121 -7.77 20.81 7.17
CA GLY A 121 -8.04 22.25 7.08
C GLY A 121 -6.79 23.12 7.27
N ARG A 122 -5.66 22.53 7.71
CA ARG A 122 -4.36 23.19 7.80
C ARG A 122 -3.52 22.99 6.54
N GLY A 123 -4.02 22.22 5.56
CA GLY A 123 -3.32 21.89 4.32
C GLY A 123 -2.35 20.72 4.44
N ASN A 124 -2.28 20.04 5.59
CA ASN A 124 -1.44 18.86 5.75
C ASN A 124 -2.06 17.70 4.97
N THR A 125 -1.22 16.93 4.28
CA THR A 125 -1.67 15.69 3.65
C THR A 125 -1.84 14.60 4.70
N LEU A 126 -3.08 14.18 4.93
CA LEU A 126 -3.44 13.10 5.85
C LEU A 126 -3.15 11.73 5.23
N HIS A 127 -3.51 11.56 3.96
CA HIS A 127 -3.27 10.33 3.23
C HIS A 127 -3.04 10.62 1.76
N LYS A 128 -2.18 9.86 1.09
CA LYS A 128 -1.97 9.91 -0.36
C LYS A 128 -1.75 8.51 -0.91
N LYS A 129 -2.51 8.13 -1.94
CA LYS A 129 -2.36 6.82 -2.59
C LYS A 129 -2.57 6.89 -4.10
N LEU A 130 -2.18 5.82 -4.77
CA LEU A 130 -2.38 5.62 -6.20
C LEU A 130 -3.77 5.06 -6.48
N PHE A 131 -4.36 5.48 -7.58
CA PHE A 131 -5.62 4.98 -8.13
C PHE A 131 -5.41 4.66 -9.59
N VAL A 132 -6.02 3.57 -10.06
CA VAL A 132 -5.98 3.17 -11.46
C VAL A 132 -7.40 3.06 -11.97
N VAL A 133 -7.69 3.76 -13.06
CA VAL A 133 -8.96 3.63 -13.78
C VAL A 133 -8.69 2.87 -15.07
N ARG A 134 -9.38 1.75 -15.26
CA ARG A 134 -9.44 1.03 -16.52
C ARG A 134 -10.56 1.61 -17.38
N THR A 135 -10.28 1.84 -18.65
CA THR A 135 -11.26 2.15 -19.69
C THR A 135 -11.26 1.05 -20.73
N ASP A 136 -12.39 0.36 -20.88
CA ASP A 136 -12.57 -0.65 -21.92
C ASP A 136 -12.97 -0.02 -23.27
N LEU A 137 -12.92 -0.80 -24.36
CA LEU A 137 -13.20 -0.29 -25.71
C LEU A 137 -14.64 0.19 -25.92
N ASP A 138 -15.57 -0.24 -25.07
CA ASP A 138 -16.95 0.24 -25.04
C ASP A 138 -17.11 1.58 -24.29
N GLY A 139 -16.03 2.11 -23.72
CA GLY A 139 -16.00 3.34 -22.95
C GLY A 139 -16.38 3.17 -21.48
N SER A 140 -16.64 1.95 -21.01
CA SER A 140 -16.92 1.68 -19.60
C SER A 140 -15.67 1.88 -18.73
N PHE A 141 -15.91 2.25 -17.47
CA PHE A 141 -14.85 2.47 -16.47
C PHE A 141 -14.90 1.44 -15.36
N THR A 142 -13.73 1.00 -14.90
CA THR A 142 -13.59 0.16 -13.70
C THR A 142 -12.40 0.63 -12.87
N LEU A 143 -12.57 0.70 -11.55
CA LEU A 143 -11.45 0.94 -10.62
C LEU A 143 -10.59 -0.31 -10.47
N ARG A 144 -9.27 -0.14 -10.43
CA ARG A 144 -8.29 -1.20 -10.19
C ARG A 144 -7.28 -0.78 -9.14
N GLN A 145 -6.78 -1.76 -8.39
CA GLN A 145 -5.63 -1.52 -7.52
C GLN A 145 -4.36 -1.34 -8.36
N PRO A 146 -3.37 -0.54 -7.90
CA PRO A 146 -2.09 -0.37 -8.58
C PRO A 146 -1.32 -1.68 -8.81
N THR A 147 -1.62 -2.72 -8.05
CA THR A 147 -1.09 -4.08 -8.21
C THR A 147 -1.42 -4.70 -9.57
N VAL A 148 -2.38 -4.16 -10.34
CA VAL A 148 -2.62 -4.59 -11.73
C VAL A 148 -1.37 -4.52 -12.61
N PHE A 149 -0.42 -3.62 -12.30
CA PHE A 149 0.85 -3.52 -13.02
C PHE A 149 1.79 -4.71 -12.79
N LEU A 150 1.53 -5.55 -11.79
CA LEU A 150 2.28 -6.79 -11.55
C LEU A 150 1.74 -7.97 -12.38
N ASP A 151 0.53 -7.85 -12.91
CA ASP A 151 -0.13 -8.91 -13.69
C ASP A 151 0.03 -8.70 -15.21
N ILE A 152 0.70 -7.61 -15.61
CA ILE A 152 0.89 -7.22 -17.01
C ILE A 152 2.37 -7.03 -17.33
N MET A 153 2.73 -7.22 -18.60
CA MET A 153 4.11 -7.26 -19.06
C MET A 153 4.46 -6.04 -19.90
N VAL A 154 5.72 -5.63 -19.83
CA VAL A 154 6.24 -4.59 -20.72
C VAL A 154 6.24 -5.13 -22.15
N ALA A 155 5.63 -4.38 -23.08
CA ALA A 155 5.67 -4.75 -24.49
C ALA A 155 7.03 -4.42 -25.12
N ASP A 156 7.31 -5.07 -26.25
CA ASP A 156 8.50 -4.77 -27.05
C ASP A 156 8.50 -3.29 -27.47
N LYS A 157 9.69 -2.71 -27.68
CA LYS A 157 9.87 -1.30 -28.06
C LYS A 157 9.10 -0.90 -29.33
N ASN A 158 8.76 -1.87 -30.17
CA ASN A 158 8.05 -1.66 -31.43
C ASN A 158 6.52 -1.81 -31.29
N ALA A 159 6.01 -2.19 -30.12
CA ALA A 159 4.58 -2.31 -29.86
C ALA A 159 3.93 -0.93 -30.02
N ARG A 160 2.81 -0.90 -30.77
CA ARG A 160 2.08 0.33 -31.06
C ARG A 160 0.76 0.33 -30.32
N ALA A 161 0.30 1.52 -29.97
CA ALA A 161 -1.08 1.70 -29.51
C ALA A 161 -2.06 1.16 -30.57
N PRO A 162 -3.15 0.53 -30.16
CA PRO A 162 -4.16 0.02 -31.08
C PRO A 162 -4.91 1.18 -31.73
N VAL A 163 -5.48 0.93 -32.91
CA VAL A 163 -6.48 1.83 -33.49
C VAL A 163 -7.81 1.55 -32.81
N THR A 164 -8.41 2.56 -32.18
CA THR A 164 -9.63 2.38 -31.37
C THR A 164 -10.71 3.37 -31.77
N PRO A 165 -11.98 3.07 -31.44
CA PRO A 165 -13.02 4.09 -31.43
C PRO A 165 -12.64 5.25 -30.48
N PRO A 166 -13.32 6.40 -30.59
CA PRO A 166 -13.19 7.47 -29.61
C PRO A 166 -13.50 6.94 -28.20
N LEU A 167 -12.50 7.01 -27.32
CA LEU A 167 -12.66 6.69 -25.90
C LEU A 167 -12.88 7.96 -25.09
N PRO A 168 -13.50 7.85 -23.90
CA PRO A 168 -13.60 8.96 -22.98
C PRO A 168 -12.27 9.66 -22.75
N ASP A 169 -12.33 10.99 -22.64
CA ASP A 169 -11.14 11.82 -22.43
C ASP A 169 -10.66 11.74 -20.97
N LYS A 170 -9.61 12.49 -20.65
CA LYS A 170 -9.06 12.53 -19.28
C LYS A 170 -10.08 13.10 -18.28
N THR A 171 -10.86 14.09 -18.69
CA THR A 171 -11.86 14.75 -17.84
C THR A 171 -12.93 13.77 -17.37
N ALA A 172 -13.47 12.96 -18.29
CA ALA A 172 -14.45 11.94 -17.97
C ALA A 172 -13.91 10.89 -16.98
N VAL A 173 -12.66 10.47 -17.17
CA VAL A 173 -11.99 9.52 -16.27
C VAL A 173 -11.80 10.12 -14.88
N GLU A 174 -11.43 11.40 -14.79
CA GLU A 174 -11.23 12.10 -13.52
C GLU A 174 -12.54 12.30 -12.76
N VAL A 175 -13.64 12.64 -13.45
CA VAL A 175 -14.98 12.70 -12.85
C VAL A 175 -15.38 11.34 -12.27
N TYR A 176 -15.21 10.26 -13.04
CA TYR A 176 -15.48 8.91 -12.55
C TYR A 176 -14.64 8.57 -11.31
N LEU A 177 -13.34 8.90 -11.32
CA LEU A 177 -12.44 8.67 -10.19
C LEU A 177 -12.93 9.40 -8.93
N VAL A 178 -13.34 10.67 -9.05
CA VAL A 178 -13.85 11.46 -7.93
C VAL A 178 -15.11 10.81 -7.35
N GLU A 179 -16.05 10.44 -8.21
CA GLU A 179 -17.34 9.90 -7.80
C GLU A 179 -17.25 8.51 -7.18
N GLN A 180 -16.46 7.63 -7.78
CA GLN A 180 -16.43 6.20 -7.40
C GLN A 180 -15.32 5.86 -6.39
N ALA A 181 -14.26 6.66 -6.30
CA ALA A 181 -13.14 6.35 -5.41
C ALA A 181 -12.86 7.47 -4.39
N LEU A 182 -12.70 8.72 -4.84
CA LEU A 182 -12.15 9.76 -3.96
C LEU A 182 -13.15 10.24 -2.89
N LYS A 183 -14.45 10.22 -3.18
CA LYS A 183 -15.49 10.48 -2.16
C LYS A 183 -15.45 9.44 -1.04
N HIS A 184 -15.37 8.16 -1.38
CA HIS A 184 -15.27 7.09 -0.39
C HIS A 184 -13.96 7.17 0.41
N PHE A 185 -12.84 7.39 -0.29
CA PHE A 185 -11.53 7.60 0.34
C PHE A 185 -11.53 8.81 1.29
N LEU A 186 -12.22 9.90 0.93
CA LEU A 186 -12.41 11.04 1.82
C LEU A 186 -13.17 10.63 3.08
N THR A 187 -14.30 9.91 2.95
CA THR A 187 -15.08 9.45 4.11
C THR A 187 -14.24 8.57 5.03
N GLU A 188 -13.56 7.56 4.50
CA GLU A 188 -12.69 6.65 5.25
C GLU A 188 -11.63 7.42 6.07
N VAL A 189 -10.90 8.33 5.43
CA VAL A 189 -9.86 9.13 6.09
C VAL A 189 -10.47 10.12 7.09
N SER A 190 -11.63 10.69 6.78
CA SER A 190 -12.32 11.64 7.67
C SER A 190 -12.78 10.98 8.96
N ASP A 191 -13.31 9.75 8.86
CA ASP A 191 -13.80 8.99 10.01
C ASP A 191 -12.64 8.60 10.93
N GLN A 192 -11.54 8.09 10.36
CA GLN A 192 -10.32 7.82 11.12
C GLN A 192 -9.79 9.10 11.79
N ARG A 193 -9.70 10.19 11.03
CA ARG A 193 -9.18 11.47 11.54
C ARG A 193 -10.07 12.04 12.64
N ALA A 194 -11.39 11.92 12.53
CA ALA A 194 -12.32 12.37 13.55
C ALA A 194 -12.12 11.61 14.88
N ASN A 195 -11.90 10.29 14.82
CA ASN A 195 -11.62 9.50 16.01
C ASN A 195 -10.28 9.88 16.65
N GLU A 196 -9.21 9.98 15.87
CA GLU A 196 -7.90 10.44 16.37
C GLU A 196 -7.98 11.84 17.00
N ASN A 197 -8.67 12.78 16.33
CA ASN A 197 -8.84 14.14 16.80
C ASN A 197 -9.58 14.18 18.15
N ARG A 198 -10.63 13.37 18.30
CA ARG A 198 -11.40 13.27 19.55
C ARG A 198 -10.50 12.81 20.70
N VAL A 199 -9.74 11.72 20.52
CA VAL A 199 -8.83 11.20 21.54
C VAL A 199 -7.76 12.22 21.93
N VAL A 200 -7.15 12.87 20.95
CA VAL A 200 -6.12 13.89 21.18
C VAL A 200 -6.71 15.11 21.88
N ARG A 201 -7.92 15.55 21.51
CA ARG A 201 -8.62 16.67 22.13
C ARG A 201 -8.90 16.40 23.61
N GLU A 202 -9.53 15.27 23.91
CA GLU A 202 -9.86 14.87 25.28
C GLU A 202 -8.60 14.91 26.17
N HIS A 203 -7.50 14.32 25.70
CA HIS A 203 -6.23 14.33 26.45
C HIS A 203 -5.64 15.74 26.63
N ILE A 204 -5.64 16.58 25.59
CA ILE A 204 -5.10 17.94 25.66
C ILE A 204 -5.93 18.81 26.61
N GLU A 205 -7.25 18.72 26.56
CA GLU A 205 -8.12 19.51 27.42
C GLU A 205 -7.94 19.13 28.87
N ILE A 206 -7.92 17.84 29.21
CA ILE A 206 -7.67 17.38 30.58
C ILE A 206 -6.30 17.88 31.07
N SER A 207 -5.24 17.65 30.29
CA SER A 207 -3.88 17.97 30.71
C SER A 207 -3.62 19.47 30.87
N LEU A 208 -4.05 20.30 29.91
CA LEU A 208 -3.87 21.75 30.00
C LEU A 208 -4.78 22.38 31.05
N GLN A 209 -6.01 21.90 31.21
CA GLN A 209 -6.92 22.43 32.24
C GLN A 209 -6.39 22.14 33.65
N GLU A 210 -5.78 20.98 33.87
CA GLU A 210 -5.12 20.66 35.14
C GLU A 210 -3.90 21.56 35.41
N LEU A 211 -3.07 21.81 34.39
CA LEU A 211 -1.95 22.75 34.50
C LEU A 211 -2.41 24.19 34.80
N ILE A 212 -3.47 24.64 34.11
CA ILE A 212 -4.08 25.96 34.35
C ILE A 212 -4.59 26.05 35.78
N ASN A 213 -5.35 25.06 36.23
CA ASN A 213 -5.90 25.02 37.60
C ASN A 213 -4.79 25.08 38.65
N ARG A 214 -3.73 24.28 38.48
CA ARG A 214 -2.57 24.28 39.39
C ARG A 214 -1.91 25.65 39.44
N GLN A 215 -1.73 26.31 38.30
CA GLN A 215 -1.12 27.62 38.24
C GLN A 215 -2.02 28.72 38.80
N GLN A 216 -3.34 28.63 38.62
CA GLN A 216 -4.32 29.52 39.22
C GLN A 216 -4.31 29.43 40.76
N LEU A 217 -4.14 28.23 41.33
CA LEU A 217 -3.98 28.06 42.77
C LEU A 217 -2.71 28.74 43.30
N VAL A 218 -1.60 28.67 42.56
CA VAL A 218 -0.35 29.39 42.90
C VAL A 218 -0.56 30.90 42.87
N LEU A 219 -1.21 31.41 41.82
CA LEU A 219 -1.52 32.83 41.71
C LEU A 219 -2.44 33.31 42.86
N ALA A 220 -3.48 32.53 43.18
CA ALA A 220 -4.39 32.82 44.27
C ALA A 220 -3.66 32.89 45.63
N ASP A 221 -2.72 31.98 45.91
CA ASP A 221 -1.89 32.03 47.12
C ASP A 221 -1.07 33.33 47.19
N LEU A 222 -0.39 33.71 46.09
CA LEU A 222 0.39 34.95 46.02
C LEU A 222 -0.47 36.21 46.23
N LEU A 223 -1.67 36.24 45.62
CA LEU A 223 -2.62 37.34 45.79
C LEU A 223 -3.15 37.43 47.23
N ASN A 224 -3.42 36.29 47.88
CA ASN A 224 -3.85 36.26 49.28
C ASN A 224 -2.77 36.83 50.21
N ARG A 225 -1.49 36.48 50.00
CA ARG A 225 -0.37 37.04 50.77
C ARG A 225 -0.23 38.55 50.59
N ARG A 226 -0.47 39.05 49.37
CA ARG A 226 -0.52 40.49 49.08
C ARG A 226 -1.63 41.18 49.87
N VAL A 227 -2.83 40.61 49.88
CA VAL A 227 -3.98 41.14 50.65
C VAL A 227 -3.73 41.10 52.15
N ALA A 228 -3.07 40.06 52.65
CA ALA A 228 -2.66 39.93 54.05
C ALA A 228 -1.55 40.91 54.46
N GLY A 229 -0.93 41.62 53.51
CA GLY A 229 0.13 42.59 53.77
C GLY A 229 1.48 41.96 54.13
N GLU A 230 1.72 40.71 53.72
CA GLU A 230 2.99 40.04 53.97
C GLU A 230 4.14 40.71 53.19
N ASN A 231 5.21 41.09 53.90
CA ASN A 231 6.37 41.74 53.28
C ASN A 231 7.33 40.70 52.69
N ILE A 232 6.98 40.16 51.52
CA ILE A 232 7.78 39.18 50.78
C ILE A 232 8.56 39.90 49.67
N PRO A 233 9.91 39.82 49.66
CA PRO A 233 10.72 40.37 48.58
C PRO A 233 10.32 39.80 47.22
N GLY A 234 10.07 40.69 46.24
CA GLY A 234 9.74 40.28 44.86
C GLY A 234 8.32 39.77 44.64
N LEU A 235 7.41 39.88 45.62
CA LEU A 235 6.03 39.39 45.53
C LEU A 235 5.29 39.87 44.27
N GLU A 236 5.37 41.17 43.94
CA GLU A 236 4.74 41.74 42.75
C GLU A 236 5.29 41.12 41.44
N GLY A 237 6.60 40.85 41.40
CA GLY A 237 7.23 40.17 40.26
C GLY A 237 6.76 38.73 40.12
N ASN A 238 6.64 38.01 41.24
CA ASN A 238 6.14 36.63 41.26
C ASN A 238 4.66 36.55 40.85
N ILE A 239 3.83 37.50 41.29
CA ILE A 239 2.42 37.61 40.86
C ILE A 239 2.36 37.83 39.35
N SER A 240 3.12 38.81 38.83
CA SER A 240 3.14 39.11 37.40
C SER A 240 3.61 37.91 36.56
N GLN A 241 4.62 37.16 37.03
CA GLN A 241 5.06 35.93 36.36
C GLN A 241 3.98 34.83 36.41
N ALA A 242 3.30 34.67 37.54
CA ALA A 242 2.25 33.68 37.68
C ALA A 242 1.03 34.00 36.79
N GLU A 243 0.62 35.27 36.71
CA GLU A 243 -0.41 35.77 35.78
C GLU A 243 -0.02 35.48 34.33
N ALA A 244 1.18 35.88 33.92
CA ALA A 244 1.67 35.65 32.56
C ALA A 244 1.68 34.16 32.19
N HIS A 245 2.01 33.28 33.14
CA HIS A 245 2.00 31.84 32.90
C HIS A 245 0.57 31.27 32.76
N VAL A 246 -0.40 31.76 33.53
CA VAL A 246 -1.82 31.40 33.34
C VAL A 246 -2.30 31.83 31.95
N ASP A 247 -1.98 33.06 31.54
CA ASP A 247 -2.34 33.59 30.22
C ASP A 247 -1.71 32.78 29.08
N GLU A 248 -0.44 32.40 29.22
CA GLU A 248 0.26 31.54 28.27
C GLU A 248 -0.44 30.17 28.12
N LEU A 249 -0.79 29.53 29.23
CA LEU A 249 -1.45 28.22 29.22
C LEU A 249 -2.86 28.29 28.60
N ASN A 250 -3.64 29.34 28.91
CA ASN A 250 -4.95 29.58 28.30
C ASN A 250 -4.81 29.80 26.78
N ALA A 251 -3.90 30.67 26.36
CA ALA A 251 -3.63 30.93 24.94
C ALA A 251 -3.18 29.65 24.21
N ARG A 252 -2.41 28.78 24.88
CA ARG A 252 -2.01 27.48 24.34
C ARG A 252 -3.20 26.53 24.20
N LEU A 253 -4.09 26.45 25.19
CA LEU A 253 -5.31 25.63 25.13
C LEU A 253 -6.20 26.05 23.97
N ASP A 254 -6.49 27.35 23.85
CA ASP A 254 -7.33 27.89 22.79
C ASP A 254 -6.71 27.65 21.40
N ARG A 255 -5.41 27.89 21.26
CA ARG A 255 -4.69 27.59 20.01
C ARG A 255 -4.80 26.12 19.64
N ARG A 256 -4.58 25.21 20.59
CA ARG A 256 -4.65 23.77 20.33
C ARG A 256 -6.06 23.31 19.98
N ARG A 257 -7.10 23.88 20.59
CA ARG A 257 -8.50 23.63 20.20
C ARG A 257 -8.76 24.04 18.77
N GLN A 258 -8.36 25.27 18.39
CA GLN A 258 -8.52 25.77 17.02
C GLN A 258 -7.75 24.92 16.00
N GLU A 259 -6.50 24.54 16.32
CA GLU A 259 -5.71 23.64 15.46
C GLU A 259 -6.42 22.29 15.26
N LEU A 260 -6.96 21.69 16.33
CA LEU A 260 -7.71 20.45 16.26
C LEU A 260 -9.02 20.60 15.48
N ASP A 261 -9.72 21.73 15.61
CA ASP A 261 -10.92 21.99 14.80
C ASP A 261 -10.58 22.02 13.31
N MET A 262 -9.51 22.71 12.93
CA MET A 262 -9.04 22.74 11.54
C MET A 262 -8.58 21.35 11.06
N GLU A 263 -7.87 20.61 11.90
CA GLU A 263 -7.36 19.26 11.60
C GLU A 263 -8.45 18.21 11.34
N ARG A 264 -9.68 18.47 11.79
CA ARG A 264 -10.85 17.59 11.56
C ARG A 264 -11.46 17.81 10.17
N HIS A 265 -11.31 18.99 9.59
CA HIS A 265 -11.90 19.32 8.29
C HIS A 265 -11.09 18.67 7.16
N CYS A 266 -11.60 17.57 6.61
CA CYS A 266 -10.93 16.84 5.55
C CYS A 266 -11.48 17.21 4.17
N THR A 267 -10.60 17.31 3.17
CA THR A 267 -10.97 17.59 1.78
C THR A 267 -10.16 16.75 0.81
N ILE A 268 -10.72 16.51 -0.39
CA ILE A 268 -9.93 15.97 -1.50
C ILE A 268 -8.93 17.06 -1.90
N GLY A 269 -7.66 16.76 -1.71
CA GLY A 269 -6.54 17.63 -2.07
C GLY A 269 -6.14 17.42 -3.53
N ASP A 270 -4.84 17.24 -3.75
CA ASP A 270 -4.32 17.21 -5.11
C ASP A 270 -4.70 15.90 -5.82
N VAL A 271 -5.21 16.01 -7.05
CA VAL A 271 -5.46 14.88 -7.96
C VAL A 271 -4.51 15.01 -9.16
N HIS A 272 -3.47 14.18 -9.17
CA HIS A 272 -2.43 14.21 -10.19
C HIS A 272 -2.54 13.00 -11.10
N HIS A 273 -2.77 13.22 -12.39
CA HIS A 273 -2.61 12.18 -13.39
C HIS A 273 -1.12 11.95 -13.65
N LEU A 274 -0.65 10.75 -13.32
CA LEU A 274 0.76 10.38 -13.40
C LEU A 274 1.14 9.84 -14.78
N GLY A 275 0.23 9.11 -15.40
CA GLY A 275 0.52 8.44 -16.67
C GLY A 275 -0.64 7.61 -17.20
N ARG A 276 -0.42 7.08 -18.39
CA ARG A 276 -1.40 6.29 -19.14
C ARG A 276 -0.72 5.12 -19.84
N ALA A 277 -1.35 3.97 -19.85
CA ALA A 277 -0.87 2.82 -20.59
C ALA A 277 -1.99 2.19 -21.44
N TRP A 278 -1.62 1.69 -22.60
CA TRP A 278 -2.41 0.70 -23.33
C TRP A 278 -2.03 -0.69 -22.86
N VAL A 279 -3.03 -1.51 -22.61
CA VAL A 279 -2.83 -2.93 -22.34
C VAL A 279 -3.52 -3.73 -23.43
N LEU A 280 -2.79 -4.66 -24.02
CA LEU A 280 -3.21 -5.45 -25.17
C LEU A 280 -3.18 -6.94 -24.84
N PRO A 281 -3.98 -7.78 -25.53
CA PRO A 281 -3.86 -9.23 -25.41
C PRO A 281 -2.43 -9.68 -25.76
N HIS A 282 -1.83 -10.50 -24.91
CA HIS A 282 -0.51 -11.05 -25.17
C HIS A 282 -0.50 -11.83 -26.50
N PRO A 283 0.46 -11.60 -27.41
CA PRO A 283 0.46 -12.23 -28.75
C PRO A 283 0.51 -13.76 -28.69
N ASP A 284 1.28 -14.31 -27.76
CA ASP A 284 1.48 -15.77 -27.64
C ASP A 284 0.45 -16.46 -26.74
N ARG A 285 -0.66 -15.81 -26.38
CA ARG A 285 -1.64 -16.39 -25.43
C ARG A 285 -2.26 -17.72 -25.91
N GLN A 286 -2.24 -17.98 -27.22
CA GLN A 286 -2.74 -19.22 -27.81
C GLN A 286 -1.62 -20.26 -28.03
N ALA A 287 -0.36 -19.93 -27.72
CA ALA A 287 0.75 -20.87 -27.86
C ALA A 287 0.54 -22.08 -26.92
N PRO A 288 0.82 -23.32 -27.33
CA PRO A 288 0.51 -24.52 -26.55
C PRO A 288 1.10 -24.54 -25.13
N ASN A 289 2.26 -23.91 -24.93
CA ASN A 289 2.95 -23.80 -23.65
C ASN A 289 2.45 -22.65 -22.76
N ILE A 290 1.52 -21.82 -23.26
CA ILE A 290 0.99 -20.64 -22.56
C ILE A 290 -0.54 -20.74 -22.41
N ALA A 291 -1.23 -21.33 -23.39
CA ALA A 291 -2.68 -21.50 -23.39
C ALA A 291 -3.23 -22.15 -22.10
N PRO A 292 -2.58 -23.16 -21.47
CA PRO A 292 -3.02 -23.72 -20.19
C PRO A 292 -2.99 -22.73 -19.02
N MET A 293 -2.23 -21.64 -19.13
CA MET A 293 -2.13 -20.58 -18.14
C MET A 293 -3.17 -19.46 -18.37
N VAL A 294 -3.87 -19.47 -19.50
CA VAL A 294 -4.95 -18.52 -19.77
C VAL A 294 -6.20 -18.95 -19.03
N ARG A 295 -6.78 -18.00 -18.28
CA ARG A 295 -8.01 -18.15 -17.51
C ARG A 295 -9.17 -18.69 -18.35
N ASP A 296 -9.88 -19.68 -17.81
CA ASP A 296 -11.17 -20.16 -18.34
C ASP A 296 -12.29 -19.70 -17.41
N ALA A 297 -13.09 -18.75 -17.89
CA ALA A 297 -14.09 -18.06 -17.08
C ALA A 297 -15.18 -18.98 -16.52
N GLU A 298 -15.55 -20.04 -17.25
CA GLU A 298 -16.57 -20.98 -16.76
C GLU A 298 -15.99 -21.85 -15.64
N ILE A 299 -14.75 -22.31 -15.79
CA ILE A 299 -14.04 -23.11 -14.78
C ILE A 299 -13.75 -22.28 -13.52
N GLU A 300 -13.33 -21.02 -13.68
CA GLU A 300 -13.09 -20.10 -12.57
C GLU A 300 -14.37 -19.84 -11.77
N LYS A 301 -15.49 -19.58 -12.46
CA LYS A 301 -16.78 -19.36 -11.81
C LYS A 301 -17.24 -20.57 -11.00
N ILE A 302 -17.01 -21.79 -11.51
CA ILE A 302 -17.29 -23.02 -10.77
C ILE A 302 -16.40 -23.10 -9.53
N ALA A 303 -15.09 -22.89 -9.69
CA ALA A 303 -14.13 -23.01 -8.60
C ALA A 303 -14.42 -22.01 -7.46
N VAL A 304 -14.68 -20.74 -7.80
CA VAL A 304 -15.02 -19.68 -6.85
C VAL A 304 -16.31 -19.98 -6.10
N ARG A 305 -17.33 -20.49 -6.80
CA ARG A 305 -18.58 -20.93 -6.16
C ARG A 305 -18.30 -22.04 -5.14
N ILE A 306 -17.56 -23.08 -5.52
CA ILE A 306 -17.23 -24.21 -4.64
C ILE A 306 -16.43 -23.74 -3.41
N ALA A 307 -15.43 -22.87 -3.61
CA ALA A 307 -14.65 -22.28 -2.52
C ALA A 307 -15.53 -21.46 -1.57
N THR A 308 -16.45 -20.66 -2.12
CA THR A 308 -17.39 -19.84 -1.34
C THR A 308 -18.34 -20.71 -0.53
N GLU A 309 -18.94 -21.72 -1.15
CA GLU A 309 -19.86 -22.67 -0.50
C GLU A 309 -19.14 -23.42 0.64
N HIS A 310 -17.89 -23.83 0.44
CA HIS A 310 -17.08 -24.48 1.48
C HIS A 310 -16.89 -23.58 2.72
N GLU A 311 -16.48 -22.34 2.51
CA GLU A 311 -16.24 -21.41 3.62
C GLU A 311 -17.55 -21.00 4.32
N GLN A 312 -18.63 -20.77 3.57
CA GLN A 312 -19.95 -20.47 4.13
C GLN A 312 -20.50 -21.64 4.95
N ALA A 313 -20.31 -22.89 4.51
CA ALA A 313 -20.71 -24.08 5.26
C ALA A 313 -19.96 -24.22 6.60
N ARG A 314 -18.76 -23.64 6.71
CA ARG A 314 -18.00 -23.55 7.97
C ARG A 314 -18.48 -22.41 8.87
N GLY A 315 -19.49 -21.65 8.46
CA GLY A 315 -20.02 -20.49 9.18
C GLY A 315 -19.17 -19.22 9.03
N TRP A 316 -18.31 -19.16 8.00
CA TRP A 316 -17.49 -17.98 7.73
C TRP A 316 -18.23 -17.01 6.81
N PHE A 317 -17.96 -15.71 6.98
CA PHE A 317 -18.46 -14.66 6.10
C PHE A 317 -17.49 -14.48 4.94
N VAL A 318 -17.96 -14.70 3.71
CA VAL A 318 -17.13 -14.68 2.50
C VAL A 318 -17.47 -13.47 1.64
N GLU A 319 -16.46 -12.72 1.25
CA GLU A 319 -16.53 -11.56 0.36
C GLU A 319 -15.67 -11.84 -0.87
N SER A 320 -16.23 -11.74 -2.08
CA SER A 320 -15.45 -11.81 -3.33
C SER A 320 -14.81 -10.45 -3.62
N VAL A 321 -13.50 -10.47 -3.89
CA VAL A 321 -12.65 -9.31 -4.23
C VAL A 321 -11.86 -9.54 -5.52
N GLU A 322 -12.22 -10.55 -6.31
CA GLU A 322 -11.56 -10.97 -7.57
C GLU A 322 -11.31 -9.79 -8.53
N THR A 323 -12.27 -8.86 -8.60
CA THR A 323 -12.20 -7.71 -9.50
C THR A 323 -11.31 -6.58 -9.00
N GLU A 324 -10.80 -6.67 -7.77
CA GLU A 324 -10.03 -5.61 -7.15
C GLU A 324 -8.50 -5.79 -7.30
N ASN A 325 -7.99 -6.89 -7.84
CA ASN A 325 -6.55 -7.17 -7.95
C ASN A 325 -5.81 -7.16 -6.58
N ARG A 326 -6.45 -7.64 -5.50
CA ARG A 326 -5.84 -7.68 -4.15
C ARG A 326 -4.76 -8.76 -3.96
N GLY A 327 -4.55 -9.61 -4.98
CA GLY A 327 -3.61 -10.75 -4.94
C GLY A 327 -4.21 -12.03 -4.33
N TYR A 328 -5.54 -12.04 -4.17
CA TYR A 328 -6.38 -13.16 -3.77
C TYR A 328 -7.82 -12.87 -4.24
N ASP A 329 -8.65 -13.91 -4.35
CA ASP A 329 -10.00 -13.83 -4.91
C ASP A 329 -11.07 -13.64 -3.84
N LEU A 330 -10.95 -14.33 -2.70
CA LEU A 330 -11.94 -14.33 -1.62
C LEU A 330 -11.33 -13.90 -0.29
N LEU A 331 -12.05 -13.05 0.44
CA LEU A 331 -11.79 -12.75 1.84
C LEU A 331 -12.82 -13.46 2.71
N SER A 332 -12.38 -14.52 3.39
CA SER A 332 -13.22 -15.28 4.32
C SER A 332 -12.90 -14.87 5.75
N ARG A 333 -13.89 -14.38 6.50
CA ARG A 333 -13.72 -13.92 7.89
C ARG A 333 -14.54 -14.78 8.85
N LYS A 334 -13.90 -15.26 9.92
CA LYS A 334 -14.58 -16.02 10.98
C LYS A 334 -15.24 -15.06 11.96
N PRO A 335 -16.58 -15.06 12.10
CA PRO A 335 -17.26 -14.19 13.05
C PRO A 335 -16.95 -14.60 14.49
N HIS A 336 -16.94 -13.62 15.39
CA HIS A 336 -16.93 -13.87 16.83
C HIS A 336 -18.23 -14.59 17.22
N PRO A 337 -18.18 -15.64 18.07
CA PRO A 337 -19.36 -16.44 18.39
C PRO A 337 -20.49 -15.66 19.07
N THR A 338 -20.19 -14.53 19.73
CA THR A 338 -21.16 -13.77 20.52
C THR A 338 -21.18 -12.26 20.26
N GLU A 339 -20.25 -11.73 19.45
CA GLU A 339 -20.13 -10.28 19.20
C GLU A 339 -20.39 -9.98 17.72
N PRO A 340 -21.59 -9.51 17.36
CA PRO A 340 -21.91 -9.20 15.98
C PRO A 340 -20.95 -8.17 15.38
N GLY A 341 -20.45 -8.44 14.18
CA GLY A 341 -19.55 -7.55 13.45
C GLY A 341 -18.07 -7.64 13.85
N VAL A 342 -17.74 -8.43 14.89
CA VAL A 342 -16.35 -8.71 15.27
C VAL A 342 -15.89 -10.00 14.58
N PHE A 343 -14.69 -10.00 14.04
CA PHE A 343 -14.07 -11.17 13.39
C PHE A 343 -12.82 -11.61 14.16
N ILE A 344 -12.66 -12.92 14.34
CA ILE A 344 -11.57 -13.51 15.14
C ILE A 344 -10.45 -14.14 14.31
N ALA A 345 -10.69 -14.34 13.00
CA ALA A 345 -9.71 -14.83 12.06
C ALA A 345 -10.12 -14.41 10.64
N ALA A 346 -9.14 -14.35 9.73
CA ALA A 346 -9.38 -14.16 8.31
C ALA A 346 -8.56 -15.17 7.49
N ARG A 347 -9.06 -15.52 6.31
CA ARG A 347 -8.34 -16.25 5.28
C ARG A 347 -8.38 -15.42 4.00
N PHE A 348 -7.21 -15.21 3.43
CA PHE A 348 -7.04 -14.58 2.12
C PHE A 348 -6.87 -15.70 1.10
N ILE A 349 -7.93 -15.98 0.34
CA ILE A 349 -8.05 -17.20 -0.46
C ILE A 349 -7.89 -16.86 -1.94
N GLU A 350 -6.88 -17.45 -2.57
CA GLU A 350 -6.72 -17.50 -4.02
C GLU A 350 -7.34 -18.78 -4.56
N VAL A 351 -8.19 -18.67 -5.59
CA VAL A 351 -8.96 -19.81 -6.10
C VAL A 351 -8.50 -20.17 -7.51
N LYS A 352 -8.02 -21.40 -7.70
CA LYS A 352 -7.63 -21.93 -9.01
C LYS A 352 -8.53 -23.07 -9.42
N GLY A 353 -9.22 -22.92 -10.54
CA GLY A 353 -10.02 -23.98 -11.15
C GLY A 353 -9.30 -24.73 -12.26
N ARG A 354 -9.58 -26.02 -12.39
CA ARG A 354 -9.19 -26.83 -13.56
C ARG A 354 -10.31 -27.78 -13.98
N ALA A 355 -10.47 -27.95 -15.29
CA ALA A 355 -11.44 -28.90 -15.84
C ALA A 355 -11.12 -30.37 -15.48
N ALA A 356 -9.83 -30.68 -15.32
CA ALA A 356 -9.29 -31.96 -14.86
C ALA A 356 -8.08 -31.73 -13.94
N VAL A 357 -7.52 -32.76 -13.32
CA VAL A 357 -6.27 -32.63 -12.54
C VAL A 357 -5.12 -32.10 -13.41
N GLY A 358 -4.43 -31.06 -12.94
CA GLY A 358 -3.37 -30.40 -13.71
C GLY A 358 -2.60 -29.34 -12.92
N GLU A 359 -1.62 -28.73 -13.58
CA GLU A 359 -0.78 -27.68 -12.97
C GLU A 359 -1.56 -26.39 -12.73
N VAL A 360 -1.23 -25.69 -11.65
CA VAL A 360 -1.78 -24.36 -11.36
C VAL A 360 -0.69 -23.31 -11.39
N SER A 361 -1.07 -22.08 -11.71
CA SER A 361 -0.15 -20.94 -11.79
C SER A 361 -0.66 -19.75 -10.98
N LEU A 362 0.24 -19.10 -10.26
CA LEU A 362 0.02 -17.80 -9.64
C LEU A 362 0.63 -16.68 -10.48
N THR A 363 -0.02 -15.52 -10.52
CA THR A 363 0.62 -14.30 -11.00
C THR A 363 1.68 -13.82 -10.00
N ALA A 364 2.55 -12.90 -10.42
CA ALA A 364 3.53 -12.29 -9.51
C ALA A 364 2.86 -11.58 -8.32
N ASN A 365 1.71 -10.94 -8.53
CA ASN A 365 0.95 -10.28 -7.46
C ASN A 365 0.44 -11.30 -6.43
N GLU A 366 -0.17 -12.39 -6.90
CA GLU A 366 -0.70 -13.46 -6.06
C GLU A 366 0.43 -14.14 -5.26
N TYR A 367 1.54 -14.50 -5.93
CA TYR A 367 2.69 -15.14 -5.28
C TYR A 367 3.35 -14.24 -4.22
N ARG A 368 3.61 -12.96 -4.53
CA ARG A 368 4.17 -12.01 -3.56
C ARG A 368 3.21 -11.75 -2.39
N THR A 369 1.91 -11.77 -2.65
CA THR A 369 0.89 -11.62 -1.61
C THR A 369 0.86 -12.84 -0.69
N ALA A 370 0.98 -14.05 -1.24
CA ALA A 370 1.13 -15.28 -0.48
C ALA A 370 2.37 -15.24 0.43
N GLN A 371 3.54 -14.84 -0.10
CA GLN A 371 4.76 -14.70 0.69
C GLN A 371 4.62 -13.70 1.86
N ARG A 372 3.88 -12.60 1.65
CA ARG A 372 3.67 -11.58 2.68
C ARG A 372 2.71 -12.03 3.78
N LEU A 373 1.64 -12.73 3.41
CA LEU A 373 0.57 -13.11 4.33
C LEU A 373 0.82 -14.47 5.01
N GLY A 374 1.67 -15.34 4.45
CA GLY A 374 2.07 -16.61 5.05
C GLY A 374 0.88 -17.46 5.45
N ASP A 375 0.77 -17.78 6.75
CA ASP A 375 -0.28 -18.63 7.33
C ASP A 375 -1.70 -18.12 7.11
N ASP A 376 -1.89 -16.82 6.89
CA ASP A 376 -3.21 -16.24 6.62
C ASP A 376 -3.64 -16.41 5.14
N TYR A 377 -2.71 -16.76 4.26
CA TYR A 377 -2.96 -16.98 2.83
C TYR A 377 -3.24 -18.44 2.51
N TRP A 378 -4.26 -18.66 1.70
CA TRP A 378 -4.72 -19.98 1.31
C TRP A 378 -4.84 -20.08 -0.21
N LEU A 379 -4.39 -21.20 -0.78
CA LEU A 379 -4.64 -21.56 -2.16
C LEU A 379 -5.71 -22.67 -2.19
N TYR A 380 -6.84 -22.37 -2.79
CA TYR A 380 -7.94 -23.31 -2.99
C TYR A 380 -7.88 -23.77 -4.44
N VAL A 381 -7.56 -25.04 -4.65
CA VAL A 381 -7.51 -25.63 -5.99
C VAL A 381 -8.72 -26.53 -6.17
N VAL A 382 -9.55 -26.23 -7.17
CA VAL A 382 -10.71 -27.06 -7.52
C VAL A 382 -10.38 -27.81 -8.80
N PHE A 383 -10.13 -29.12 -8.67
CA PHE A 383 -9.96 -30.03 -9.79
C PHE A 383 -11.30 -30.56 -10.28
N ASP A 384 -11.30 -31.15 -11.48
CA ASP A 384 -12.45 -31.82 -12.07
C ASP A 384 -13.72 -30.94 -12.14
N CYS A 385 -13.56 -29.62 -12.30
CA CYS A 385 -14.65 -28.65 -12.37
C CYS A 385 -15.68 -28.96 -13.47
N ALA A 386 -15.28 -29.67 -14.53
CA ALA A 386 -16.15 -30.04 -15.64
C ALA A 386 -17.02 -31.30 -15.35
N ALA A 387 -16.77 -32.00 -14.24
CA ALA A 387 -17.48 -33.21 -13.86
C ALA A 387 -17.90 -33.15 -12.38
N SER A 388 -17.04 -33.63 -11.48
CA SER A 388 -17.28 -33.65 -10.03
C SER A 388 -16.20 -32.81 -9.34
N PRO A 389 -16.47 -31.52 -9.09
CA PRO A 389 -15.47 -30.61 -8.52
C PRO A 389 -14.90 -31.14 -7.20
N ASP A 390 -13.57 -31.19 -7.11
CA ASP A 390 -12.84 -31.66 -5.93
C ASP A 390 -11.94 -30.53 -5.39
N LEU A 391 -12.21 -30.07 -4.17
CA LEU A 391 -11.58 -28.91 -3.56
C LEU A 391 -10.40 -29.32 -2.67
N LYS A 392 -9.20 -28.84 -3.02
CA LYS A 392 -7.97 -28.95 -2.23
C LYS A 392 -7.64 -27.62 -1.56
N LEU A 393 -7.23 -27.71 -0.28
CA LEU A 393 -6.99 -26.56 0.59
C LEU A 393 -5.52 -26.53 0.98
N ILE A 394 -4.78 -25.48 0.62
CA ILE A 394 -3.36 -25.34 0.96
C ILE A 394 -3.15 -24.06 1.74
N GLN A 395 -2.58 -24.16 2.95
CA GLN A 395 -2.17 -23.03 3.77
C GLN A 395 -0.69 -22.69 3.50
N ASP A 396 -0.35 -21.39 3.49
CA ASP A 396 0.98 -20.89 3.13
C ASP A 396 1.54 -21.53 1.85
N PRO A 397 0.83 -21.39 0.71
CA PRO A 397 1.24 -22.03 -0.54
C PRO A 397 2.59 -21.51 -1.05
N ALA A 398 3.14 -20.40 -0.53
CA ALA A 398 4.44 -19.88 -0.94
C ALA A 398 5.58 -20.90 -0.76
N GLN A 399 5.41 -21.87 0.16
CA GLN A 399 6.39 -22.91 0.46
C GLN A 399 6.41 -24.10 -0.52
N LEU A 400 5.47 -24.17 -1.48
CA LEU A 400 5.32 -25.33 -2.39
C LEU A 400 6.47 -25.52 -3.40
N GLY A 401 7.48 -24.65 -3.40
CA GLY A 401 8.61 -24.72 -4.33
C GLY A 401 8.20 -24.39 -5.77
N TRP A 402 7.62 -23.21 -5.93
CA TRP A 402 7.17 -22.65 -7.21
C TRP A 402 8.32 -22.45 -8.21
N VAL A 403 8.03 -22.66 -9.49
CA VAL A 403 9.00 -22.43 -10.58
C VAL A 403 8.58 -21.21 -11.41
N ALA A 404 9.47 -20.23 -11.50
CA ALA A 404 9.27 -19.01 -12.27
C ALA A 404 9.32 -19.31 -13.79
N VAL A 405 8.31 -18.85 -14.52
CA VAL A 405 8.25 -18.96 -15.98
C VAL A 405 8.84 -17.68 -16.58
N VAL A 406 10.07 -17.76 -17.11
CA VAL A 406 10.89 -16.56 -17.43
C VAL A 406 10.31 -15.63 -18.51
N LYS A 407 9.36 -16.10 -19.33
CA LYS A 407 8.77 -15.28 -20.41
C LYS A 407 7.58 -14.43 -19.97
N VAL A 408 7.00 -14.68 -18.79
CA VAL A 408 5.81 -14.02 -18.22
C VAL A 408 5.94 -14.23 -16.71
N GLU A 409 6.09 -13.21 -15.84
CA GLU A 409 6.30 -13.39 -14.37
C GLU A 409 5.09 -14.10 -13.70
N HIS A 410 4.98 -15.40 -13.94
CA HIS A 410 4.03 -16.34 -13.39
C HIS A 410 4.83 -17.48 -12.78
N TYR A 411 4.25 -18.05 -11.74
CA TYR A 411 4.83 -19.12 -10.96
C TYR A 411 3.93 -20.32 -11.15
N HIS A 412 4.46 -21.49 -11.46
CA HIS A 412 3.66 -22.72 -11.56
C HIS A 412 4.13 -23.79 -10.57
N VAL A 413 3.21 -24.68 -10.21
CA VAL A 413 3.45 -25.86 -9.37
C VAL A 413 2.67 -27.07 -9.90
N THR A 414 3.31 -28.24 -9.85
CA THR A 414 2.76 -29.51 -10.35
C THR A 414 1.60 -30.01 -9.48
N ALA A 415 0.63 -30.71 -10.09
CA ALA A 415 -0.48 -31.33 -9.38
C ALA A 415 -0.04 -32.27 -8.24
N GLN A 416 1.03 -33.04 -8.45
CA GLN A 416 1.57 -33.95 -7.42
C GLN A 416 1.89 -33.21 -6.11
N LYS A 417 2.66 -32.11 -6.18
CA LYS A 417 2.98 -31.28 -5.02
C LYS A 417 1.76 -30.68 -4.33
N ILE A 418 0.70 -30.37 -5.09
CA ILE A 418 -0.57 -29.85 -4.56
C ILE A 418 -1.27 -30.94 -3.74
N LEU A 419 -1.34 -32.16 -4.26
CA LEU A 419 -1.96 -33.31 -3.58
C LEU A 419 -1.18 -33.67 -2.30
N GLU A 420 0.15 -33.77 -2.40
CA GLU A 420 1.04 -34.04 -1.26
C GLU A 420 0.86 -32.98 -0.15
N ALA A 421 0.77 -31.70 -0.51
CA ALA A 421 0.56 -30.61 0.45
C ALA A 421 -0.85 -30.57 1.04
N ALA A 422 -1.84 -31.09 0.32
CA ALA A 422 -3.22 -31.26 0.81
C ALA A 422 -3.37 -32.50 1.72
N GLY A 423 -2.33 -33.34 1.84
CA GLY A 423 -2.31 -34.53 2.68
C GLY A 423 -2.81 -35.81 1.98
N GLU A 424 -2.73 -35.88 0.66
CA GLU A 424 -3.15 -37.03 -0.17
C GLU A 424 -2.00 -37.79 -0.84
#